data_AF-A0A822CZ37-F1
#
_entry.id   AF-A0A822CZ37-F1
#
_cell.length_a   1.000
_cell.length_b   1.000
_cell.length_c   1.000
_cell.angle_alpha   90.00
_cell.angle_beta   90.00
_cell.angle_gamma   90.00
#
_symmetry.space_group_name_H-M   'P 1'
#
loop_
_entity.id
_entity.type
_entity.pdbx_description
1 polymer ?
#
loop_
_entity_poly.entity_id
_entity_poly.type
_entity_poly.pdbx_seq_one_letter_code
_entity_poly.pdbx_strand_id
1 'polypeptide(L)'
;PAIREYVRSPDGRWLYFTSYVVFIVTYFALVCSKNAARKFPLNLILLAILTLSMGYMMGMISAYYKIESVLIAVGITAFVCLGVTLFSFQTKYDFTSCMGVLLVMTLALLAFGIVCIFTYSRLLYTIYAGLGAVLFSIFLAVDTQLIIGGKRYEISAEDHIFASLMLYMDIINIFLYILTLFGGRE
;
A
#
# COMPACT_ATOMS: atom_id res chain seq x y z
N PRO A 1 22.02 7.95 -12.88
CA PRO A 1 23.34 7.45 -12.41
C PRO A 1 23.58 7.74 -10.91
N ALA A 2 23.68 9.00 -10.48
CA ALA A 2 24.03 9.38 -9.11
C ALA A 2 23.06 8.87 -8.03
N ILE A 3 21.74 8.98 -8.25
CA ILE A 3 20.72 8.49 -7.29
C ILE A 3 20.83 6.97 -7.08
N ARG A 4 21.09 6.21 -8.15
CA ARG A 4 21.20 4.75 -8.07
C ARG A 4 22.47 4.30 -7.35
N GLU A 5 23.55 5.03 -7.54
CA GLU A 5 24.81 4.81 -6.83
C GLU A 5 24.64 5.08 -5.34
N TYR A 6 23.95 6.16 -4.99
CA TYR A 6 23.58 6.48 -3.60
C TYR A 6 22.69 5.39 -2.98
N VAL A 7 21.67 4.91 -3.69
CA VAL A 7 20.77 3.85 -3.19
C VAL A 7 21.53 2.57 -2.85
N ARG A 8 22.57 2.24 -3.62
CA ARG A 8 23.41 1.05 -3.41
C ARG A 8 24.51 1.28 -2.36
N SER A 9 24.76 2.53 -1.95
CA SER A 9 25.78 2.86 -0.95
C SER A 9 25.38 2.36 0.46
N PRO A 10 26.34 2.22 1.38
CA PRO A 10 26.03 1.94 2.78
C PRO A 10 25.07 2.99 3.38
N ASP A 11 25.28 4.26 3.09
CA ASP A 11 24.48 5.37 3.63
C ASP A 11 23.03 5.31 3.14
N GLY A 12 22.81 5.00 1.86
CA GLY A 12 21.47 4.81 1.30
C GLY A 12 20.73 3.65 1.97
N ARG A 13 21.43 2.53 2.25
CA ARG A 13 20.84 1.39 2.99
C ARG A 13 20.49 1.75 4.43
N TRP A 14 21.36 2.49 5.13
CA TRP A 14 21.07 2.95 6.49
C TRP A 14 19.83 3.83 6.53
N LEU A 15 19.71 4.79 5.60
CA LEU A 15 18.51 5.64 5.53
C LEU A 15 17.25 4.86 5.16
N TYR A 16 17.34 3.84 4.32
CA TYR A 16 16.22 2.95 4.05
C TYR A 16 15.73 2.27 5.34
N PHE A 17 16.65 1.68 6.13
CA PHE A 17 16.27 1.06 7.40
C PHE A 17 15.74 2.05 8.43
N THR A 18 16.30 3.26 8.54
CA THR A 18 15.76 4.28 9.44
C THR A 18 14.37 4.73 9.02
N SER A 19 14.12 4.92 7.71
CA SER A 19 12.79 5.26 7.21
C SER A 19 11.77 4.15 7.51
N TYR A 20 12.18 2.88 7.43
CA TYR A 20 11.34 1.73 7.79
C TYR A 20 10.97 1.72 9.28
N VAL A 21 11.94 1.99 10.16
CA VAL A 21 11.70 2.10 11.62
C VAL A 21 10.75 3.26 11.92
N VAL A 22 10.98 4.42 11.32
CA VAL A 22 10.10 5.61 11.48
C VAL A 22 8.69 5.29 11.01
N PHE A 23 8.55 4.62 9.86
CA PHE A 23 7.27 4.20 9.33
C PHE A 23 6.52 3.28 10.33
N ILE A 24 7.17 2.23 10.82
CA ILE A 24 6.57 1.27 11.77
C ILE A 24 6.13 1.97 13.05
N VAL A 25 7.01 2.77 13.67
CA VAL A 25 6.72 3.44 14.94
C VAL A 25 5.54 4.40 14.78
N THR A 26 5.53 5.16 13.69
CA THR A 26 4.47 6.14 13.41
C THR A 26 3.14 5.45 13.07
N TYR A 27 3.19 4.33 12.33
CA TYR A 27 2.03 3.51 12.02
C TYR A 27 1.38 2.96 13.30
N PHE A 28 2.16 2.34 14.18
CA PHE A 28 1.64 1.85 15.46
C PHE A 28 1.15 2.97 16.37
N ALA A 29 1.82 4.12 16.38
CA ALA A 29 1.35 5.28 17.14
C ALA A 29 -0.05 5.74 16.68
N LEU A 30 -0.29 5.79 15.37
CA LEU A 30 -1.60 6.16 14.80
C LEU A 30 -2.67 5.09 15.01
N VAL A 31 -2.35 3.81 14.86
CA VAL A 31 -3.31 2.72 14.97
C VAL A 31 -3.65 2.39 16.44
N CYS A 32 -2.65 2.38 17.33
CA CYS A 32 -2.86 2.00 18.74
C CYS A 32 -3.31 3.18 19.62
N SER A 33 -3.04 4.43 19.24
CA SER A 33 -3.43 5.61 20.01
C SER A 33 -4.49 6.44 19.29
N LYS A 34 -5.77 6.21 19.64
CA LYS A 34 -6.89 7.04 19.16
C LYS A 34 -6.71 8.52 19.48
N ASN A 35 -6.11 8.83 20.64
CA ASN A 35 -5.81 10.21 21.02
C ASN A 35 -4.80 10.84 20.04
N ALA A 36 -3.79 10.09 19.61
CA ALA A 36 -2.83 10.58 18.62
C ALA A 36 -3.47 10.77 17.24
N ALA A 37 -4.34 9.84 16.82
CA ALA A 37 -5.03 9.89 15.54
C ALA A 37 -6.10 11.00 15.46
N ARG A 38 -6.69 11.44 16.58
CA ARG A 38 -7.78 12.42 16.59
C ARG A 38 -7.37 13.83 17.00
N LYS A 39 -6.24 13.99 17.71
CA LYS A 39 -5.84 15.29 18.26
C LYS A 39 -5.09 16.14 17.22
N PHE A 40 -5.69 17.26 16.84
CA PHE A 40 -5.03 18.30 16.05
C PHE A 40 -3.99 19.06 16.90
N PRO A 41 -2.81 19.45 16.35
CA PRO A 41 -2.29 19.18 15.00
C PRO A 41 -1.47 17.88 14.91
N LEU A 42 -1.35 17.13 16.01
CA LEU A 42 -0.47 15.98 16.12
C LEU A 42 -0.82 14.87 15.12
N ASN A 43 -2.11 14.68 14.86
CA ASN A 43 -2.59 13.71 13.88
C ASN A 43 -2.05 13.94 12.46
N LEU A 44 -2.04 15.20 11.99
CA LEU A 44 -1.51 15.58 10.68
C LEU A 44 0.01 15.48 10.63
N ILE A 45 0.70 15.84 11.73
CA ILE A 45 2.15 15.73 11.81
C ILE A 45 2.58 14.26 11.71
N LEU A 46 1.92 13.36 12.46
CA LEU A 46 2.20 11.93 12.38
C LEU A 46 1.87 11.36 11.00
N LEU A 47 0.76 11.77 10.39
CA LEU A 47 0.42 11.36 9.02
C LEU A 47 1.47 11.85 8.01
N ALA A 48 1.96 13.09 8.13
CA ALA A 48 3.02 13.63 7.29
C ALA A 48 4.34 12.85 7.44
N ILE A 49 4.74 12.51 8.68
CA ILE A 49 5.93 11.69 8.94
C ILE A 49 5.77 10.29 8.32
N LEU A 50 4.59 9.67 8.47
CA LEU A 50 4.30 8.35 7.91
C LEU A 50 4.34 8.36 6.38
N THR A 51 3.71 9.34 5.75
CA THR A 51 3.68 9.47 4.29
C THR A 51 5.05 9.78 3.70
N LEU A 52 5.83 10.66 4.34
CA LEU A 52 7.20 10.96 3.90
C LEU A 52 8.13 9.75 4.04
N SER A 53 8.06 9.03 5.18
CA SER A 53 8.89 7.85 5.39
C SER A 53 8.56 6.73 4.40
N MET A 54 7.27 6.46 4.15
CA MET A 54 6.85 5.49 3.14
C MET A 54 7.20 5.93 1.71
N GLY A 55 6.98 7.21 1.38
CA GLY A 55 7.35 7.76 0.07
C GLY A 55 8.84 7.63 -0.20
N TYR A 56 9.69 7.85 0.81
CA TYR A 56 11.12 7.60 0.72
C TYR A 56 11.44 6.12 0.47
N MET A 57 10.86 5.20 1.26
CA MET A 57 11.05 3.75 1.07
C MET A 57 10.67 3.30 -0.35
N MET A 58 9.50 3.75 -0.84
CA MET A 58 9.03 3.44 -2.19
C MET A 58 9.94 4.05 -3.26
N GLY A 59 10.43 5.27 -3.06
CA GLY A 59 11.45 5.90 -3.90
C GLY A 59 12.73 5.08 -3.99
N MET A 60 13.22 4.58 -2.85
CA MET A 60 14.40 3.70 -2.80
C MET A 60 14.17 2.37 -3.51
N ILE A 61 13.00 1.73 -3.33
CA ILE A 61 12.64 0.49 -4.03
C ILE A 61 12.56 0.72 -5.54
N SER A 62 11.86 1.76 -5.98
CA SER A 62 11.68 2.07 -7.41
C SER A 62 13.01 2.41 -8.11
N ALA A 63 14.01 2.91 -7.38
CA ALA A 63 15.34 3.17 -7.94
C ALA A 63 16.09 1.92 -8.42
N TYR A 64 15.68 0.71 -7.98
CA TYR A 64 16.20 -0.57 -8.48
C TYR A 64 15.55 -1.05 -9.78
N TYR A 65 14.50 -0.36 -10.23
CA TYR A 65 13.78 -0.70 -11.46
C TYR A 65 14.14 0.28 -12.59
N LYS A 66 13.88 -0.15 -13.82
CA LYS A 66 13.94 0.74 -14.99
C LYS A 66 12.89 1.84 -14.87
N ILE A 67 13.27 3.05 -15.28
CA ILE A 67 12.37 4.22 -15.26
C ILE A 67 11.10 3.93 -16.07
N GLU A 68 11.23 3.28 -17.23
CA GLU A 68 10.10 2.86 -18.07
C GLU A 68 9.12 1.95 -17.31
N SER A 69 9.63 0.92 -16.62
CA SER A 69 8.80 0.03 -15.78
C SER A 69 8.10 0.78 -14.65
N VAL A 70 8.79 1.72 -14.00
CA VAL A 70 8.22 2.53 -12.92
C VAL A 70 7.09 3.41 -13.45
N LEU A 71 7.28 4.08 -14.59
CA LEU A 71 6.24 4.93 -15.19
C LEU A 71 5.01 4.13 -15.62
N ILE A 72 5.21 2.96 -16.22
CA ILE A 72 4.12 2.03 -16.55
C ILE A 72 3.36 1.62 -15.29
N ALA A 73 4.07 1.26 -14.22
CA ALA A 73 3.46 0.86 -12.96
C ALA A 73 2.66 1.99 -12.31
N VAL A 74 3.16 3.22 -12.32
CA VAL A 74 2.42 4.41 -11.86
C VAL A 74 1.15 4.60 -12.69
N GLY A 75 1.24 4.54 -14.02
CA GLY A 75 0.09 4.72 -14.91
C GLY A 75 -1.00 3.67 -14.69
N ILE A 76 -0.63 2.39 -14.59
CA ILE A 76 -1.57 1.30 -14.30
C ILE A 76 -2.18 1.47 -12.90
N THR A 77 -1.37 1.79 -11.89
CA THR A 77 -1.87 2.00 -10.53
C THR A 77 -2.88 3.14 -10.48
N ALA A 78 -2.58 4.27 -11.11
CA ALA A 78 -3.50 5.41 -11.18
C ALA A 78 -4.82 5.03 -11.87
N PHE A 79 -4.74 4.30 -13.00
CA PHE A 79 -5.92 3.81 -13.71
C PHE A 79 -6.78 2.88 -12.84
N VAL A 80 -6.15 1.89 -12.19
CA VAL A 80 -6.84 0.95 -11.29
C VAL A 80 -7.47 1.70 -10.12
N CYS A 81 -6.74 2.59 -9.47
CA CYS A 81 -7.24 3.31 -8.30
C CYS A 81 -8.42 4.21 -8.66
N LEU A 82 -8.32 4.97 -9.74
CA LEU A 82 -9.43 5.81 -10.22
C LEU A 82 -10.63 4.97 -10.64
N GLY A 83 -10.41 3.90 -11.41
CA GLY A 83 -11.46 3.00 -11.86
C GLY A 83 -12.22 2.34 -10.70
N VAL A 84 -11.49 1.79 -9.73
CA VAL A 84 -12.06 1.17 -8.53
C VAL A 84 -12.80 2.20 -7.68
N THR A 85 -12.23 3.38 -7.49
CA THR A 85 -12.85 4.45 -6.69
C THR A 85 -14.16 4.91 -7.33
N LEU A 86 -14.16 5.19 -8.64
CA LEU A 86 -15.37 5.59 -9.40
C LEU A 86 -16.44 4.49 -9.40
N PHE A 87 -16.02 3.23 -9.54
CA PHE A 87 -16.92 2.09 -9.45
C PHE A 87 -17.54 1.95 -8.07
N SER A 88 -16.74 2.15 -7.00
CA SER A 88 -17.18 2.04 -5.61
C SER A 88 -18.22 3.10 -5.23
N PHE A 89 -18.12 4.31 -5.79
CA PHE A 89 -19.14 5.35 -5.65
C PHE A 89 -20.48 5.00 -6.31
N GLN A 90 -20.46 4.29 -7.43
CA GLN A 90 -21.66 4.04 -8.24
C GLN A 90 -22.35 2.72 -7.90
N THR A 91 -21.59 1.73 -7.42
CA THR A 91 -22.09 0.38 -7.24
C THR A 91 -23.05 0.25 -6.06
N LYS A 92 -24.17 -0.43 -6.31
CA LYS A 92 -25.13 -0.77 -5.25
C LYS A 92 -24.65 -1.96 -4.40
N TYR A 93 -23.76 -2.79 -4.94
CA TYR A 93 -23.19 -3.93 -4.24
C TYR A 93 -22.40 -3.47 -2.99
N ASP A 94 -22.57 -4.19 -1.89
CA ASP A 94 -21.91 -3.90 -0.62
C ASP A 94 -20.69 -4.81 -0.44
N PHE A 95 -19.51 -4.31 -0.82
CA PHE A 95 -18.26 -5.05 -0.64
C PHE A 95 -17.82 -5.10 0.82
N THR A 96 -18.29 -4.18 1.68
CA THR A 96 -17.94 -4.15 3.11
C THR A 96 -18.43 -5.42 3.83
N SER A 97 -19.50 -6.04 3.33
CA SER A 97 -20.01 -7.32 3.84
C SER A 97 -19.05 -8.50 3.60
N CYS A 98 -18.06 -8.37 2.70
CA CYS A 98 -17.10 -9.42 2.35
C CYS A 98 -15.78 -9.37 3.14
N MET A 99 -15.66 -8.50 4.17
CA MET A 99 -14.43 -8.38 4.96
C MET A 99 -13.89 -9.71 5.50
N GLY A 100 -14.77 -10.63 5.93
CA GLY A 100 -14.36 -11.95 6.41
C GLY A 100 -13.66 -12.81 5.33
N VAL A 101 -14.12 -12.72 4.08
CA VAL A 101 -13.48 -13.41 2.94
C VAL A 101 -12.14 -12.76 2.63
N LEU A 102 -12.07 -11.43 2.66
CA LEU A 102 -10.82 -10.71 2.43
C LEU A 102 -9.75 -11.06 3.47
N LEU A 103 -10.12 -11.24 4.74
CA LEU A 103 -9.20 -11.72 5.77
C LEU A 103 -8.60 -13.09 5.40
N VAL A 104 -9.43 -14.04 4.98
CA VAL A 104 -8.98 -15.38 4.58
C VAL A 104 -8.06 -15.31 3.36
N MET A 105 -8.42 -14.49 2.36
CA MET A 105 -7.60 -14.28 1.16
C MET A 105 -6.24 -13.66 1.50
N THR A 106 -6.19 -12.70 2.42
CA THR A 106 -4.94 -12.10 2.89
C THR A 106 -4.07 -13.11 3.63
N LEU A 107 -4.65 -13.95 4.49
CA LEU A 107 -3.91 -15.02 5.17
C LEU A 107 -3.36 -16.06 4.18
N ALA A 108 -4.14 -16.42 3.16
CA ALA A 108 -3.69 -17.31 2.10
C ALA A 108 -2.56 -16.69 1.28
N LEU A 109 -2.67 -15.40 0.93
CA LEU A 109 -1.62 -14.67 0.22
C LEU A 109 -0.35 -14.56 1.07
N LEU A 110 -0.48 -14.30 2.37
CA LEU A 110 0.65 -14.26 3.31
C LEU A 110 1.38 -15.61 3.36
N ALA A 111 0.65 -16.71 3.50
CA ALA A 111 1.22 -18.06 3.48
C ALA A 111 1.93 -18.36 2.16
N PHE A 112 1.33 -17.97 1.03
CA PHE A 112 1.96 -18.12 -0.29
C PHE A 112 3.23 -17.26 -0.42
N GLY A 113 3.22 -16.04 0.11
CA GLY A 113 4.39 -15.16 0.16
C GLY A 113 5.55 -15.78 0.94
N ILE A 114 5.28 -16.45 2.06
CA ILE A 114 6.31 -17.20 2.82
C ILE A 114 6.92 -18.30 1.95
N VAL A 115 6.10 -19.06 1.21
CA VAL A 115 6.60 -20.09 0.29
C VAL A 115 7.44 -19.49 -0.84
N CYS A 116 7.04 -18.35 -1.40
CA CYS A 116 7.79 -17.66 -2.45
C CYS A 116 9.22 -17.27 -2.00
N ILE A 117 9.41 -16.89 -0.73
CA ILE A 117 10.73 -16.57 -0.17
C ILE A 117 11.71 -17.73 -0.35
N PHE A 118 11.26 -18.97 -0.15
CA PHE A 118 12.10 -20.16 -0.26
C PHE A 118 12.21 -20.73 -1.67
N THR A 119 11.26 -20.44 -2.55
CA THR A 119 11.15 -21.14 -3.84
C THR A 119 11.94 -20.47 -4.97
N TYR A 120 12.40 -19.22 -4.79
CA TYR A 120 13.22 -18.44 -5.76
C TYR A 120 12.74 -18.44 -7.23
N SER A 121 11.49 -18.84 -7.49
CA SER A 121 10.95 -19.01 -8.84
C SER A 121 10.31 -17.72 -9.32
N ARG A 122 10.81 -17.19 -10.45
CA ARG A 122 10.28 -15.97 -11.07
C ARG A 122 8.79 -16.08 -11.39
N LEU A 123 8.34 -17.25 -11.87
CA LEU A 123 6.93 -17.48 -12.21
C LEU A 123 6.04 -17.39 -10.96
N LEU A 124 6.48 -17.94 -9.83
CA LEU A 124 5.71 -17.84 -8.57
C LEU A 124 5.64 -16.41 -8.07
N TYR A 125 6.72 -15.63 -8.16
CA TYR A 125 6.70 -14.21 -7.82
C TYR A 125 5.74 -13.41 -8.71
N THR A 126 5.66 -13.72 -10.00
CA THR A 126 4.70 -13.09 -10.91
C THR A 126 3.26 -13.46 -10.55
N ILE A 127 2.97 -14.72 -10.25
CA ILE A 127 1.63 -15.14 -9.80
C ILE A 127 1.27 -14.46 -8.48
N TYR A 128 2.19 -14.47 -7.51
CA TYR A 128 2.03 -13.80 -6.22
C TYR A 128 1.71 -12.32 -6.38
N ALA A 129 2.45 -11.62 -7.25
CA ALA A 129 2.21 -10.22 -7.51
C ALA A 129 0.86 -9.96 -8.22
N GLY A 130 0.45 -10.83 -9.14
CA GLY A 130 -0.87 -10.75 -9.78
C GLY A 130 -2.01 -10.91 -8.78
N LEU A 131 -1.94 -11.93 -7.91
CA LEU A 131 -2.92 -12.16 -6.86
C LEU A 131 -2.96 -11.01 -5.85
N GLY A 132 -1.79 -10.49 -5.46
CA GLY A 132 -1.68 -9.32 -4.59
C GLY A 132 -2.31 -8.08 -5.18
N ALA A 133 -2.04 -7.77 -6.46
CA ALA A 133 -2.62 -6.62 -7.14
C ALA A 133 -4.15 -6.69 -7.18
N VAL A 134 -4.72 -7.86 -7.49
CA VAL A 134 -6.18 -8.07 -7.50
C VAL A 134 -6.75 -7.93 -6.09
N LEU A 135 -6.15 -8.57 -5.10
CA LEU A 135 -6.63 -8.55 -3.72
C LEU A 135 -6.66 -7.12 -3.15
N PHE A 136 -5.57 -6.37 -3.30
CA PHE A 136 -5.50 -4.99 -2.81
C PHE A 136 -6.38 -4.03 -3.63
N SER A 137 -6.69 -4.34 -4.89
CA SER A 137 -7.71 -3.59 -5.65
C SER A 137 -9.12 -3.80 -5.06
N ILE A 138 -9.41 -5.00 -4.51
CA ILE A 138 -10.67 -5.25 -3.81
C ILE A 138 -10.68 -4.58 -2.43
N PHE A 139 -9.56 -4.58 -1.70
CA PHE A 139 -9.42 -3.78 -0.47
C PHE A 139 -9.69 -2.30 -0.74
N LEU A 140 -9.12 -1.74 -1.80
CA LEU A 140 -9.36 -0.35 -2.17
C LEU A 140 -10.85 -0.07 -2.40
N ALA A 141 -11.59 -1.02 -2.99
CA ALA A 141 -13.03 -0.89 -3.17
C ALA A 141 -13.77 -0.89 -1.82
N VAL A 142 -13.42 -1.82 -0.92
CA VAL A 142 -13.99 -1.90 0.44
C VAL A 142 -13.69 -0.64 1.24
N ASP A 143 -12.45 -0.21 1.28
CA ASP A 143 -12.00 0.94 2.06
C ASP A 143 -12.61 2.23 1.51
N THR A 144 -12.72 2.35 0.18
CA THR A 144 -13.47 3.45 -0.44
C THR A 144 -14.93 3.44 0.01
N GLN A 145 -15.61 2.29 0.01
CA GLN A 145 -17.00 2.20 0.48
C GLN A 145 -17.15 2.49 1.98
N LEU A 146 -16.18 2.08 2.82
CA LEU A 146 -16.16 2.39 4.25
C LEU A 146 -16.05 3.90 4.50
N ILE A 147 -15.33 4.62 3.64
CA ILE A 147 -15.13 6.07 3.74
C ILE A 147 -16.35 6.85 3.23
N ILE A 148 -16.96 6.40 2.14
CA ILE A 148 -18.16 7.02 1.58
C ILE A 148 -19.36 6.87 2.54
N GLY A 149 -19.43 5.75 3.23
CA GLY A 149 -20.55 5.40 4.10
C GLY A 149 -21.81 4.99 3.32
N GLY A 150 -22.93 4.82 4.03
CA GLY A 150 -24.20 4.41 3.42
C GLY A 150 -24.29 2.93 3.04
N LYS A 151 -23.36 2.11 3.55
CA LYS A 151 -23.37 0.63 3.49
C LYS A 151 -23.48 0.06 4.91
N ARG A 152 -23.28 -1.26 5.06
CA ARG A 152 -23.41 -1.93 6.36
C ARG A 152 -22.36 -1.49 7.39
N TYR A 153 -21.16 -1.15 6.93
CA TYR A 153 -20.08 -0.63 7.76
C TYR A 153 -19.63 0.73 7.21
N GLU A 154 -19.34 1.67 8.11
CA GLU A 154 -18.85 3.00 7.78
C GLU A 154 -17.86 3.49 8.84
N ILE A 155 -16.91 4.32 8.42
CA ILE A 155 -15.93 4.94 9.32
C ILE A 155 -16.49 6.27 9.82
N SER A 156 -16.33 6.55 11.11
CA SER A 156 -16.69 7.85 11.67
C SER A 156 -15.81 8.95 11.06
N ALA A 157 -16.40 10.12 10.77
CA ALA A 157 -15.67 11.27 10.22
C ALA A 157 -14.50 11.74 11.11
N GLU A 158 -14.54 11.44 12.41
CA GLU A 158 -13.45 11.71 13.35
C GLU A 158 -12.19 10.88 13.05
N ASP A 159 -12.33 9.74 12.37
CA ASP A 159 -11.26 8.78 12.06
C ASP A 159 -10.70 8.95 10.63
N HIS A 160 -10.75 10.18 10.08
CA HIS A 160 -10.24 10.50 8.73
C HIS A 160 -8.76 10.16 8.52
N ILE A 161 -7.94 10.18 9.57
CA ILE A 161 -6.53 9.75 9.51
C ILE A 161 -6.42 8.26 9.23
N PHE A 162 -7.28 7.45 9.88
CA PHE A 162 -7.30 6.01 9.67
C PHE A 162 -7.81 5.68 8.27
N ALA A 163 -8.86 6.37 7.81
CA ALA A 163 -9.34 6.32 6.43
C ALA A 163 -8.22 6.64 5.40
N SER A 164 -7.48 7.73 5.63
CA SER A 164 -6.36 8.12 4.76
C SER A 164 -5.24 7.08 4.74
N LEU A 165 -4.93 6.51 5.91
CA LEU A 165 -3.92 5.47 6.06
C LEU A 165 -4.29 4.19 5.30
N MET A 166 -5.55 3.74 5.39
CA MET A 166 -6.05 2.57 4.66
C MET A 166 -5.93 2.74 3.15
N LEU A 167 -6.48 3.82 2.58
CA LEU A 167 -6.37 4.10 1.15
C LEU A 167 -4.90 4.20 0.70
N TYR A 168 -4.05 4.83 1.50
CA TYR A 168 -2.64 4.98 1.17
C TYR A 168 -1.91 3.64 1.14
N MET A 169 -2.15 2.76 2.12
CA MET A 169 -1.58 1.42 2.13
C MET A 169 -2.04 0.60 0.93
N ASP A 170 -3.30 0.69 0.53
CA ASP A 170 -3.81 -0.03 -0.64
C ASP A 170 -3.15 0.43 -1.93
N ILE A 171 -3.10 1.74 -2.18
CA ILE A 171 -2.49 2.32 -3.39
C ILE A 171 -1.01 1.91 -3.51
N ILE A 172 -0.27 1.97 -2.40
CA ILE A 172 1.15 1.62 -2.37
C ILE A 172 1.36 0.13 -2.63
N ASN A 173 0.55 -0.74 -2.03
CA ASN A 173 0.64 -2.17 -2.28
C ASN A 173 0.29 -2.52 -3.73
N ILE A 174 -0.78 -1.94 -4.28
CA ILE A 174 -1.13 -2.08 -5.71
C ILE A 174 0.08 -1.68 -6.56
N PHE A 175 0.68 -0.51 -6.30
CA PHE A 175 1.87 -0.08 -7.03
C PHE A 175 3.01 -1.08 -6.95
N LEU A 176 3.37 -1.56 -5.76
CA LEU A 176 4.49 -2.49 -5.59
C LEU A 176 4.24 -3.83 -6.30
N TYR A 177 3.00 -4.33 -6.29
CA TYR A 177 2.63 -5.53 -7.02
C TYR A 177 2.69 -5.33 -8.54
N ILE A 178 2.12 -4.24 -9.06
CA ILE A 178 2.22 -3.89 -10.47
C ILE A 178 3.68 -3.68 -10.90
N LEU A 179 4.48 -2.99 -10.09
CA LEU A 179 5.91 -2.80 -10.34
C LEU A 179 6.65 -4.14 -10.37
N THR A 180 6.24 -5.12 -9.56
CA THR A 180 6.81 -6.46 -9.58
C THR A 180 6.43 -7.24 -10.84
N LEU A 181 5.21 -7.06 -11.36
CA LEU A 181 4.74 -7.68 -12.60
C LEU A 181 5.45 -7.14 -13.85
N PHE A 182 5.57 -5.82 -13.95
CA PHE A 182 6.12 -5.12 -15.13
C PHE A 182 7.58 -4.69 -14.94
N GLY A 183 8.18 -5.05 -13.81
CA GLY A 183 9.51 -4.63 -13.43
C GLY A 183 10.61 -5.37 -14.17
N GLY A 184 11.31 -4.68 -15.07
CA GLY A 184 12.66 -5.04 -15.45
C GLY A 184 13.62 -4.60 -14.33
N ARG A 185 14.16 -5.55 -13.56
CA ARG A 185 15.24 -5.27 -12.60
C ARG A 185 16.55 -5.08 -13.37
N GLU A 186 17.31 -4.05 -13.02
CA GLU A 186 18.68 -3.79 -13.55
C GLU A 186 19.77 -4.16 -12.54
#